data_AF-A0A3B0ZX90-F1
#
_entry.id   AF-A0A3B0ZX90-F1
#
_cell.length_a   1.000
_cell.length_b   1.000
_cell.length_c   1.000
_cell.angle_alpha   90.00
_cell.angle_beta   90.00
_cell.angle_gamma   90.00
#
_symmetry.space_group_name_H-M   'P 1'
#
loop_
_entity.id
_entity.type
_entity.pdbx_description
1 polymer ?
#
loop_
_entity_poly.entity_id
_entity_poly.type
_entity_poly.pdbx_seq_one_letter_code
_entity_poly.pdbx_strand_id
1 'polypeptide(L)'
;QQFERASERLSGGGLFVQWLALNQFDARSLSIVLRSFEQVFPQAMLFVDGFRVGLVGPKDEFGGAPAVLANLKRLSVEQQAAVTGGEGGWTWLGRFWGTINEGEGVVQDEWAPQLEYALPRLRFSDGGALPQLLASLLNKRPRLDDAMALLQIADNQRVQFERSYVATGLAVQGWLASIQGNANEAQRLMRFAYEANPQDRWIGFDRADAMWLTFSGMMAQGRDERQSLRAILQIRPDHEMALKAMWQLELREGNVVQAEAYRMQIKVISPLGRDI
;
A
#
# COMPACT_ATOMS: atom_id res chain seq x y z
N GLN A 1 -22.11 -1.91 16.70
CA GLN A 1 -22.02 -3.21 17.41
C GLN A 1 -20.66 -3.91 17.35
N GLN A 2 -20.20 -4.45 16.22
CA GLN A 2 -18.95 -5.25 16.24
C GLN A 2 -17.72 -4.42 16.63
N PHE A 3 -17.63 -3.16 16.18
CA PHE A 3 -16.58 -2.23 16.61
C PHE A 3 -16.66 -1.91 18.11
N GLU A 4 -17.86 -1.74 18.68
CA GLU A 4 -18.04 -1.50 20.12
C GLU A 4 -17.50 -2.66 20.93
N ARG A 5 -17.87 -3.90 20.56
CA ARG A 5 -17.36 -5.13 21.20
C ARG A 5 -15.85 -5.29 21.08
N ALA A 6 -15.23 -4.73 20.04
CA ALA A 6 -13.78 -4.71 19.90
C ALA A 6 -13.15 -3.64 20.80
N SER A 7 -13.71 -2.43 20.80
CA SER A 7 -13.27 -1.31 21.64
C SER A 7 -13.33 -1.65 23.13
N GLU A 8 -14.38 -2.33 23.59
CA GLU A 8 -14.54 -2.78 24.98
C GLU A 8 -13.44 -3.75 25.43
N ARG A 9 -12.82 -4.48 24.51
CA ARG A 9 -11.75 -5.45 24.79
C ARG A 9 -10.34 -4.87 24.70
N LEU A 10 -10.19 -3.62 24.25
CA LEU A 10 -8.87 -2.98 24.20
C LEU A 10 -8.41 -2.59 25.61
N SER A 11 -7.16 -2.89 25.91
CA SER A 11 -6.45 -2.28 27.04
C SER A 11 -6.21 -0.79 26.79
N GLY A 12 -5.92 -0.03 27.85
CA GLY A 12 -5.46 1.36 27.72
C GLY A 12 -4.24 1.46 26.79
N GLY A 13 -4.23 2.46 25.92
CA GLY A 13 -3.23 2.63 24.85
C GLY A 13 -3.29 1.57 23.73
N GLY A 14 -4.29 0.68 23.73
CA GLY A 14 -4.51 -0.31 22.69
C GLY A 14 -5.02 0.32 21.38
N LEU A 15 -4.72 -0.34 20.26
CA LEU A 15 -5.21 0.03 18.93
C LEU A 15 -6.05 -1.11 18.37
N PHE A 16 -7.20 -0.77 17.81
CA PHE A 16 -7.94 -1.66 16.92
C PHE A 16 -7.67 -1.27 15.46
N VAL A 17 -7.38 -2.26 14.61
CA VAL A 17 -7.13 -2.03 13.19
C VAL A 17 -8.02 -2.93 12.35
N GLN A 18 -8.78 -2.33 11.43
CA GLN A 18 -9.58 -3.05 10.45
C GLN A 18 -9.08 -2.73 9.04
N TRP A 19 -8.77 -3.78 8.28
CA TRP A 19 -8.40 -3.66 6.87
C TRP A 19 -9.61 -3.83 5.96
N LEU A 20 -9.76 -2.94 4.98
CA LEU A 20 -10.79 -2.95 3.95
C LEU A 20 -10.16 -2.94 2.56
N ALA A 21 -10.71 -3.72 1.64
CA ALA A 21 -10.28 -3.72 0.24
C ALA A 21 -11.10 -2.71 -0.56
N LEU A 22 -10.47 -1.64 -1.06
CA LEU A 22 -11.17 -0.50 -1.69
C LEU A 22 -11.96 -0.90 -2.94
N ASN A 23 -11.54 -1.94 -3.65
CA ASN A 23 -12.24 -2.47 -4.82
C ASN A 23 -13.60 -3.14 -4.49
N GLN A 24 -13.95 -3.28 -3.22
CA GLN A 24 -15.24 -3.82 -2.76
C GLN A 24 -16.25 -2.73 -2.36
N PHE A 25 -15.85 -1.45 -2.42
CA PHE A 25 -16.65 -0.33 -1.95
C PHE A 25 -16.84 0.72 -3.06
N ASP A 26 -17.98 1.39 -3.00
CA ASP A 26 -18.16 2.74 -3.56
C ASP A 26 -17.97 3.80 -2.46
N ALA A 27 -18.02 5.07 -2.85
CA ALA A 27 -17.87 6.17 -1.89
C ALA A 27 -18.93 6.13 -0.77
N ARG A 28 -20.18 5.79 -1.09
CA ARG A 28 -21.28 5.78 -0.12
C ARG A 28 -21.10 4.67 0.92
N SER A 29 -20.84 3.45 0.47
CA SER A 29 -20.63 2.28 1.32
C SER A 29 -19.39 2.46 2.19
N LEU A 30 -18.29 3.00 1.64
CA LEU A 30 -17.12 3.34 2.46
C LEU A 30 -17.46 4.38 3.53
N SER A 31 -18.16 5.47 3.18
CA SER A 31 -18.56 6.50 4.16
C SER A 31 -19.43 5.94 5.30
N ILE A 32 -20.31 4.96 5.03
CA ILE A 32 -21.08 4.28 6.09
C ILE A 32 -20.13 3.54 7.04
N VAL A 33 -19.16 2.77 6.52
CA VAL A 33 -18.20 2.05 7.37
C VAL A 33 -17.35 3.03 8.18
N LEU A 34 -16.80 4.05 7.53
CA LEU A 34 -15.96 5.06 8.17
C LEU A 34 -16.70 5.79 9.30
N ARG A 35 -17.94 6.24 9.07
CA ARG A 35 -18.79 6.84 10.11
C ARG A 35 -19.08 5.89 11.26
N SER A 36 -19.39 4.63 10.95
CA SER A 36 -19.66 3.61 11.98
C SER A 36 -18.42 3.34 12.84
N PHE A 37 -17.23 3.41 12.24
CA PHE A 37 -15.96 3.25 12.95
C PHE A 37 -15.65 4.46 13.84
N GLU A 38 -15.82 5.67 13.29
CA GLU A 38 -15.62 6.94 14.00
C GLU A 38 -16.50 7.08 15.25
N GLN A 39 -17.76 6.62 15.19
CA GLN A 39 -18.66 6.64 16.36
C GLN A 39 -18.12 5.86 17.57
N VAL A 40 -17.35 4.80 17.31
CA VAL A 40 -16.75 3.97 18.37
C VAL A 40 -15.34 4.43 18.72
N PHE A 41 -14.62 4.97 17.74
CA PHE A 41 -13.25 5.46 17.88
C PHE A 41 -13.18 6.92 17.38
N PRO A 42 -13.47 7.91 18.23
CA PRO A 42 -13.55 9.32 17.82
C PRO A 42 -12.23 9.91 17.30
N GLN A 43 -11.10 9.30 17.65
CA GLN A 43 -9.76 9.67 17.16
C GLN A 43 -9.27 8.72 16.05
N ALA A 44 -10.20 8.11 15.33
CA ALA A 44 -9.86 7.17 14.28
C ALA A 44 -9.09 7.84 13.14
N MET A 45 -8.18 7.08 12.54
CA MET A 45 -7.35 7.52 11.43
C MET A 45 -7.40 6.53 10.28
N LEU A 46 -7.07 7.06 9.11
CA LEU A 46 -7.04 6.33 7.86
C LEU A 46 -5.59 6.12 7.41
N PHE A 47 -5.26 4.89 7.03
CA PHE A 47 -3.98 4.56 6.38
C PHE A 47 -4.22 3.83 5.07
N VAL A 48 -3.60 4.23 3.97
CA VAL A 48 -3.78 3.60 2.64
C VAL A 48 -2.57 2.74 2.29
N ASP A 49 -2.81 1.47 1.99
CA ASP A 49 -1.80 0.47 1.63
C ASP A 49 -2.18 -0.19 0.29
N GLY A 50 -1.68 0.34 -0.82
CA GLY A 50 -2.10 -0.08 -2.17
C GLY A 50 -3.60 0.22 -2.38
N PHE A 51 -4.36 -0.79 -2.82
CA PHE A 51 -5.83 -0.72 -2.93
C PHE A 51 -6.56 -1.16 -1.66
N ARG A 52 -5.92 -1.05 -0.50
CA ARG A 52 -6.51 -1.32 0.81
C ARG A 52 -6.45 -0.09 1.68
N VAL A 53 -7.35 -0.03 2.64
CA VAL A 53 -7.35 1.00 3.67
C VAL A 53 -7.44 0.36 5.05
N GLY A 54 -6.57 0.81 5.94
CA GLY A 54 -6.54 0.48 7.35
C GLY A 54 -7.28 1.56 8.14
N LEU A 55 -8.32 1.16 8.85
CA LEU A 55 -8.98 2.00 9.84
C LEU A 55 -8.30 1.76 11.18
N VAL A 56 -7.69 2.78 11.75
CA VAL A 56 -6.94 2.68 13.01
C VAL A 56 -7.68 3.44 14.09
N GLY A 57 -8.21 2.72 15.08
CA GLY A 57 -8.98 3.26 16.19
C GLY A 57 -8.23 3.09 17.50
N PRO A 58 -7.65 4.17 18.06
CA PRO A 58 -7.05 4.10 19.40
C PRO A 58 -8.14 4.00 20.47
N LYS A 59 -7.87 3.26 21.55
CA LYS A 59 -8.75 3.21 22.73
C LYS A 59 -8.85 4.58 23.40
N ASP A 60 -7.70 5.24 23.51
CA ASP A 60 -7.52 6.55 24.11
C ASP A 60 -6.98 7.51 23.04
N GLU A 61 -5.84 8.13 23.28
CA GLU A 61 -5.15 8.98 22.31
C GLU A 61 -4.18 8.19 21.44
N PHE A 62 -4.03 8.62 20.19
CA PHE A 62 -2.98 8.10 19.33
C PHE A 62 -1.63 8.75 19.65
N GLY A 63 -0.64 7.94 20.05
CA GLY A 63 0.70 8.41 20.40
C GLY A 63 1.57 8.90 19.22
N GLY A 64 1.00 9.03 18.02
CA GLY A 64 1.67 9.57 16.84
C GLY A 64 2.87 8.75 16.37
N ALA A 65 3.69 9.36 15.52
CA ALA A 65 4.97 8.81 15.10
C ALA A 65 5.94 8.52 16.25
N PRO A 66 6.04 9.35 17.32
CA PRO A 66 6.92 9.04 18.44
C PRO A 66 6.65 7.66 19.05
N ALA A 67 5.38 7.30 19.28
CA ALA A 67 5.01 5.99 19.81
C ALA A 67 5.33 4.85 18.83
N VAL A 68 4.99 5.02 17.55
CA VAL A 68 5.28 4.01 16.51
C VAL A 68 6.79 3.75 16.39
N LEU A 69 7.59 4.80 16.31
CA LEU A 69 9.04 4.70 16.15
C LEU A 69 9.71 4.19 17.43
N ALA A 70 9.22 4.58 18.62
CA ALA A 70 9.69 4.03 19.88
C ALA A 70 9.41 2.53 19.98
N ASN A 71 8.22 2.08 19.56
CA ASN A 71 7.88 0.65 19.54
C ASN A 71 8.78 -0.13 18.58
N LEU A 72 9.03 0.39 17.37
CA LEU A 72 9.94 -0.25 16.42
C LEU A 72 11.38 -0.32 16.95
N LYS A 73 11.87 0.73 17.61
CA LYS A 73 13.22 0.75 18.20
C LYS A 73 13.44 -0.31 19.30
N ARG A 74 12.37 -0.87 19.88
CA ARG A 74 12.47 -1.97 20.85
C ARG A 74 12.74 -3.32 20.21
N LEU A 75 12.55 -3.44 18.89
CA LEU A 75 12.72 -4.66 18.11
C LEU A 75 14.13 -4.72 17.51
N SER A 76 14.64 -5.92 17.26
CA SER A 76 15.87 -6.11 16.47
C SER A 76 15.69 -5.62 15.03
N VAL A 77 16.78 -5.44 14.28
CA VAL A 77 16.71 -4.99 12.87
C VAL A 77 15.90 -5.98 12.03
N GLU A 78 16.09 -7.28 12.23
CA GLU A 78 15.35 -8.34 11.53
C GLU A 78 13.86 -8.31 11.88
N GLN A 79 13.54 -8.08 13.16
CA GLN A 79 12.15 -7.96 13.60
C GLN A 79 11.49 -6.69 13.05
N GLN A 80 12.21 -5.56 13.02
CA GLN A 80 11.72 -4.33 12.39
C GLN A 80 11.42 -4.55 10.91
N ALA A 81 12.31 -5.21 10.19
CA ALA A 81 12.08 -5.59 8.80
C ALA A 81 10.85 -6.51 8.68
N ALA A 82 10.72 -7.54 9.52
CA ALA A 82 9.59 -8.45 9.48
C ALA A 82 8.24 -7.75 9.72
N VAL A 83 8.13 -6.89 10.75
CA VAL A 83 6.85 -6.23 11.09
C VAL A 83 6.47 -5.11 10.13
N THR A 84 7.44 -4.53 9.43
CA THR A 84 7.20 -3.47 8.43
C THR A 84 7.19 -3.98 6.99
N GLY A 85 7.44 -5.28 6.76
CA GLY A 85 7.60 -5.83 5.41
C GLY A 85 8.88 -5.36 4.71
N GLY A 86 9.89 -4.93 5.46
CA GLY A 86 11.16 -4.39 4.96
C GLY A 86 11.10 -2.90 4.60
N GLU A 87 9.94 -2.26 4.75
CA GLU A 87 9.70 -0.89 4.27
C GLU A 87 10.09 0.19 5.28
N GLY A 88 10.20 -0.19 6.56
CA GLY A 88 10.49 0.73 7.66
C GLY A 88 9.27 1.53 8.16
N GLY A 89 9.41 2.12 9.35
CA GLY A 89 8.32 2.84 10.02
C GLY A 89 7.88 4.12 9.29
N TRP A 90 8.81 4.80 8.60
CA TRP A 90 8.49 6.03 7.87
C TRP A 90 7.62 5.79 6.65
N THR A 91 7.84 4.69 5.91
CA THR A 91 6.97 4.29 4.82
C THR A 91 5.54 4.05 5.32
N TRP A 92 5.40 3.34 6.45
CA TRP A 92 4.10 3.13 7.10
C TRP A 92 3.42 4.42 7.55
N LEU A 93 4.16 5.37 8.13
CA LEU A 93 3.62 6.68 8.50
C LEU A 93 3.25 7.52 7.28
N GLY A 94 4.01 7.42 6.19
CA GLY A 94 3.71 8.07 4.90
C GLY A 94 2.37 7.63 4.30
N ARG A 95 1.88 6.45 4.69
CA ARG A 95 0.56 5.91 4.35
C ARG A 95 -0.59 6.55 5.12
N PHE A 96 -0.37 7.59 5.93
CA PHE A 96 -1.43 8.32 6.63
C PHE A 96 -2.30 9.17 5.67
N TRP A 97 -3.61 9.08 5.82
CA TRP A 97 -4.61 9.73 4.97
C TRP A 97 -5.52 10.70 5.73
N GLY A 98 -5.24 10.95 7.01
CA GLY A 98 -6.03 11.86 7.85
C GLY A 98 -6.83 11.14 8.93
N THR A 99 -7.49 11.94 9.75
CA THR A 99 -8.51 11.46 10.68
C THR A 99 -9.78 11.09 9.92
N ILE A 100 -10.52 10.11 10.45
CA ILE A 100 -11.84 9.79 9.93
C ILE A 100 -12.81 10.83 10.49
N ASN A 101 -13.43 11.61 9.60
CA ASN A 101 -14.46 12.59 9.94
C ASN A 101 -15.50 12.61 8.81
N GLU A 102 -16.42 11.65 8.85
CA GLU A 102 -17.49 11.53 7.85
C GLU A 102 -18.76 12.30 8.23
N GLY A 103 -18.78 12.92 9.42
CA GLY A 103 -19.90 13.67 9.96
C GLY A 103 -21.15 12.80 10.19
N GLU A 104 -22.30 13.46 10.33
CA GLU A 104 -23.58 12.79 10.56
C GLU A 104 -24.04 11.97 9.34
N GLY A 105 -24.81 10.92 9.59
CA GLY A 105 -25.44 10.10 8.55
C GLY A 105 -25.64 8.65 8.94
N VAL A 106 -25.95 7.83 7.95
CA VAL A 106 -26.27 6.41 8.16
C VAL A 106 -25.04 5.65 8.66
N VAL A 107 -25.24 4.82 9.67
CA VAL A 107 -24.26 3.89 10.21
C VAL A 107 -24.72 2.45 10.04
N GLN A 108 -23.78 1.52 10.09
CA GLN A 108 -24.04 0.10 10.00
C GLN A 108 -24.65 -0.39 11.32
N ASP A 109 -25.78 -1.09 11.20
CA ASP A 109 -26.49 -1.68 12.32
C ASP A 109 -26.67 -3.20 12.09
N GLU A 110 -26.51 -4.01 13.14
CA GLU A 110 -26.64 -5.48 13.05
C GLU A 110 -28.09 -5.92 12.78
N TRP A 111 -29.07 -5.13 13.20
CA TRP A 111 -30.51 -5.40 13.05
C TRP A 111 -31.12 -4.70 11.84
N ALA A 112 -30.43 -3.68 11.30
CA ALA A 112 -30.78 -2.98 10.06
C ALA A 112 -29.54 -2.80 9.16
N PRO A 113 -28.98 -3.90 8.60
CA PRO A 113 -27.71 -3.84 7.89
C PRO A 113 -27.85 -3.06 6.58
N GLN A 114 -26.94 -2.10 6.38
CA GLN A 114 -26.95 -1.21 5.22
C GLN A 114 -26.09 -1.77 4.09
N LEU A 115 -24.96 -2.36 4.46
CA LEU A 115 -23.94 -2.83 3.51
C LEU A 115 -24.24 -4.22 2.96
N GLU A 116 -24.74 -5.15 3.79
CA GLU A 116 -24.96 -6.56 3.40
C GLU A 116 -25.90 -6.68 2.19
N TYR A 117 -26.91 -5.81 2.10
CA TYR A 117 -27.84 -5.77 0.98
C TYR A 117 -27.35 -4.93 -0.22
N ALA A 118 -26.33 -4.08 -0.03
CA ALA A 118 -25.78 -3.22 -1.07
C ALA A 118 -24.59 -3.86 -1.82
N LEU A 119 -23.78 -4.67 -1.13
CA LEU A 119 -22.54 -5.27 -1.66
C LEU A 119 -22.73 -6.15 -2.91
N PRO A 120 -23.80 -6.96 -3.05
CA PRO A 120 -24.03 -7.71 -4.29
C PRO A 120 -24.16 -6.79 -5.51
N ARG A 121 -24.79 -5.62 -5.36
CA ARG A 121 -25.00 -4.67 -6.47
C ARG A 121 -23.70 -3.99 -6.89
N LEU A 122 -22.78 -3.78 -5.96
CA LEU A 122 -21.45 -3.20 -6.24
C LEU A 122 -20.57 -4.11 -7.08
N ARG A 123 -20.73 -5.44 -6.95
CA ARG A 123 -20.03 -6.40 -7.83
C ARG A 123 -20.49 -6.33 -9.29
N PHE A 124 -21.72 -5.86 -9.53
CA PHE A 124 -22.31 -5.74 -10.87
C PHE A 124 -22.33 -4.31 -11.40
N SER A 125 -21.91 -3.32 -10.61
CA SER A 125 -21.70 -1.96 -11.12
C SER A 125 -20.36 -1.90 -11.86
N ASP A 126 -20.41 -1.56 -13.14
CA ASP A 126 -19.31 -1.59 -14.10
C ASP A 126 -18.08 -0.76 -13.68
N GLY A 127 -17.19 -1.30 -12.84
CA GLY A 127 -15.79 -0.86 -12.62
C GLY A 127 -15.53 0.60 -12.18
N GLY A 128 -16.53 1.46 -12.19
CA GLY A 128 -16.44 2.92 -12.09
C GLY A 128 -16.69 3.44 -10.68
N ALA A 129 -16.45 2.62 -9.65
CA ALA A 129 -16.47 3.07 -8.27
C ALA A 129 -15.05 3.39 -7.77
N LEU A 130 -14.06 2.60 -8.18
CA LEU A 130 -12.69 2.69 -7.64
C LEU A 130 -11.97 3.99 -8.03
N PRO A 131 -11.96 4.46 -9.30
CA PRO A 131 -11.31 5.73 -9.65
C PRO A 131 -11.88 6.92 -8.88
N GLN A 132 -13.20 6.97 -8.77
CA GLN A 132 -13.95 8.02 -8.06
C GLN A 132 -13.67 7.96 -6.56
N LEU A 133 -13.60 6.76 -6.00
CA LEU A 133 -13.26 6.55 -4.60
C LEU A 133 -11.83 7.00 -4.30
N LEU A 134 -10.85 6.61 -5.12
CA LEU A 134 -9.46 7.03 -4.97
C LEU A 134 -9.31 8.55 -5.11
N ALA A 135 -9.99 9.16 -6.08
CA ALA A 135 -10.01 10.61 -6.24
C ALA A 135 -10.62 11.31 -5.01
N SER A 136 -11.70 10.77 -4.44
CA SER A 136 -12.30 11.30 -3.22
C SER A 136 -11.35 11.21 -2.02
N LEU A 137 -10.67 10.07 -1.84
CA LEU A 137 -9.68 9.89 -0.77
C LEU A 137 -8.47 10.83 -0.93
N LEU A 138 -7.98 11.02 -2.16
CA LEU A 138 -6.92 11.99 -2.44
C LEU A 138 -7.34 13.42 -2.10
N ASN A 139 -8.59 13.80 -2.40
CA ASN A 139 -9.09 15.14 -2.09
C ASN A 139 -9.28 15.39 -0.59
N LYS A 140 -9.57 14.33 0.18
CA LYS A 140 -9.69 14.40 1.65
C LYS A 140 -8.33 14.34 2.37
N ARG A 141 -7.27 13.97 1.66
CA ARG A 141 -5.94 13.79 2.25
C ARG A 141 -5.41 15.13 2.80
N PRO A 142 -4.96 15.19 4.07
CA PRO A 142 -4.45 16.41 4.65
C PRO A 142 -3.20 16.92 3.93
N ARG A 143 -2.95 18.23 4.04
CA ARG A 143 -1.68 18.81 3.59
C ARG A 143 -0.55 18.30 4.49
N LEU A 144 0.68 18.39 3.99
CA LEU A 144 1.86 17.87 4.69
C LEU A 144 1.96 18.39 6.13
N ASP A 145 1.82 19.70 6.32
CA ASP A 145 1.96 20.33 7.64
C ASP A 145 0.86 19.87 8.61
N ASP A 146 -0.38 19.73 8.13
CA ASP A 146 -1.50 19.22 8.92
C ASP A 146 -1.27 17.75 9.30
N ALA A 147 -0.79 16.93 8.35
CA ALA A 147 -0.45 15.54 8.60
C ALA A 147 0.69 15.40 9.61
N MET A 148 1.70 16.27 9.53
CA MET A 148 2.80 16.33 10.49
C MET A 148 2.29 16.67 11.89
N ALA A 149 1.40 17.66 12.01
CA ALA A 149 0.81 18.03 13.30
C ALA A 149 -0.01 16.89 13.90
N LEU A 150 -0.89 16.26 13.10
CA LEU A 150 -1.74 15.14 13.53
C LEU A 150 -0.92 13.92 13.96
N LEU A 151 0.18 13.62 13.27
CA LEU A 151 1.07 12.51 13.61
C LEU A 151 2.18 12.89 14.59
N GLN A 152 2.21 14.13 15.07
CA GLN A 152 3.24 14.63 15.99
C GLN A 152 4.67 14.45 15.44
N ILE A 153 4.87 14.72 14.15
CA ILE A 153 6.18 14.67 13.50
C ILE A 153 7.00 15.89 13.91
N ALA A 154 8.18 15.66 14.50
CA ALA A 154 9.11 16.73 14.83
C ALA A 154 9.79 17.32 13.58
N ASP A 155 10.22 18.58 13.64
CA ASP A 155 10.86 19.26 12.49
C ASP A 155 12.12 18.55 12.00
N ASN A 156 12.90 17.95 12.90
CA ASN A 156 14.09 17.17 12.55
C ASN A 156 13.76 15.83 11.85
N GLN A 157 12.48 15.44 11.81
CA GLN A 157 11.97 14.25 11.13
C GLN A 157 11.20 14.56 9.85
N ARG A 158 10.98 15.85 9.55
CA ARG A 158 10.20 16.32 8.40
C ARG A 158 10.61 15.64 7.11
N VAL A 159 11.91 15.62 6.80
CA VAL A 159 12.40 15.12 5.51
C VAL A 159 12.10 13.63 5.32
N GLN A 160 12.25 12.78 6.36
CA GLN A 160 11.95 11.35 6.22
C GLN A 160 10.45 11.11 6.04
N PHE A 161 9.62 11.82 6.80
CA PHE A 161 8.17 11.73 6.70
C PHE A 161 7.66 12.26 5.35
N GLU A 162 8.08 13.46 4.95
CA GLU A 162 7.67 14.12 3.71
C GLU A 162 7.93 13.26 2.49
N ARG A 163 9.14 12.67 2.39
CA ARG A 163 9.47 11.77 1.27
C ARG A 163 8.50 10.59 1.17
N SER A 164 8.20 9.96 2.30
CA SER A 164 7.29 8.82 2.35
C SER A 164 5.85 9.25 2.05
N TYR A 165 5.40 10.36 2.66
CA TYR A 165 4.07 10.92 2.49
C TYR A 165 3.80 11.38 1.05
N VAL A 166 4.75 12.09 0.44
CA VAL A 166 4.64 12.52 -0.97
C VAL A 166 4.67 11.30 -1.89
N ALA A 167 5.56 10.33 -1.65
CA ALA A 167 5.65 9.12 -2.47
C ALA A 167 4.31 8.36 -2.55
N THR A 168 3.67 8.09 -1.42
CA THR A 168 2.38 7.36 -1.44
C THR A 168 1.29 8.18 -2.13
N GLY A 169 1.29 9.51 -1.98
CA GLY A 169 0.36 10.39 -2.71
C GLY A 169 0.55 10.33 -4.23
N LEU A 170 1.80 10.39 -4.69
CA LEU A 170 2.15 10.27 -6.11
C LEU A 170 1.82 8.87 -6.66
N ALA A 171 2.03 7.81 -5.87
CA ALA A 171 1.69 6.44 -6.26
C ALA A 171 0.19 6.29 -6.52
N VAL A 172 -0.65 6.77 -5.61
CA VAL A 172 -2.12 6.71 -5.76
C VAL A 172 -2.60 7.56 -6.94
N GLN A 173 -2.02 8.74 -7.16
CA GLN A 173 -2.30 9.55 -8.36
C GLN A 173 -1.88 8.82 -9.64
N GLY A 174 -0.74 8.13 -9.61
CA GLY A 174 -0.25 7.31 -10.72
C GLY A 174 -1.20 6.16 -11.05
N TRP A 175 -1.69 5.43 -10.04
CA TRP A 175 -2.71 4.39 -10.23
C TRP A 175 -4.01 4.95 -10.81
N LEU A 176 -4.48 6.08 -10.27
CA LEU A 176 -5.68 6.74 -10.79
C LEU A 176 -5.51 7.11 -12.27
N ALA A 177 -4.38 7.73 -12.64
CA ALA A 177 -4.07 8.07 -14.02
C ALA A 177 -4.02 6.81 -14.92
N SER A 178 -3.44 5.72 -14.43
CA SER A 178 -3.37 4.44 -15.15
C SER A 178 -4.76 3.86 -15.42
N ILE A 179 -5.62 3.81 -14.40
CA ILE A 179 -7.01 3.31 -14.53
C ILE A 179 -7.83 4.19 -15.48
N GLN A 180 -7.55 5.49 -15.52
CA GLN A 180 -8.17 6.44 -16.45
C GLN A 180 -7.59 6.40 -17.87
N GLY A 181 -6.62 5.51 -18.15
CA GLY A 181 -5.99 5.35 -19.46
C GLY A 181 -4.90 6.36 -19.79
N ASN A 182 -4.47 7.20 -18.83
CA ASN A 182 -3.38 8.16 -19.00
C ASN A 182 -2.02 7.54 -18.62
N ALA A 183 -1.55 6.62 -19.46
CA ALA A 183 -0.33 5.83 -19.21
C ALA A 183 0.94 6.69 -19.02
N ASN A 184 1.09 7.77 -19.80
CA ASN A 184 2.26 8.64 -19.72
C ASN A 184 2.34 9.35 -18.36
N GLU A 185 1.21 9.86 -17.88
CA GLU A 185 1.15 10.51 -16.58
C GLU A 185 1.35 9.52 -15.44
N ALA A 186 0.72 8.34 -15.54
CA ALA A 186 0.91 7.25 -14.58
C ALA A 186 2.39 6.88 -14.43
N GLN A 187 3.10 6.70 -15.54
CA GLN A 187 4.53 6.37 -15.54
C GLN A 187 5.38 7.50 -14.94
N ARG A 188 5.05 8.76 -15.25
CA ARG A 188 5.76 9.93 -14.71
C ARG A 188 5.60 10.03 -13.20
N LEU A 189 4.37 9.92 -12.70
CA LEU A 189 4.05 9.98 -11.27
C LEU A 189 4.70 8.82 -10.51
N MET A 190 4.62 7.60 -11.03
CA MET A 190 5.22 6.43 -10.38
C MET A 190 6.75 6.52 -10.31
N ARG A 191 7.40 7.11 -11.33
CA ARG A 191 8.85 7.39 -11.26
C ARG A 191 9.18 8.35 -10.13
N PHE A 192 8.45 9.46 -10.01
CA PHE A 192 8.67 10.41 -8.91
C PHE A 192 8.36 9.81 -7.54
N ALA A 193 7.34 8.95 -7.46
CA ALA A 193 7.00 8.20 -6.26
C ALA A 193 8.19 7.31 -5.82
N TYR A 194 8.81 6.60 -6.75
CA TYR A 194 9.98 5.76 -6.49
C TYR A 194 11.23 6.56 -6.10
N GLU A 195 11.48 7.69 -6.76
CA GLU A 195 12.58 8.60 -6.39
C GLU A 195 12.41 9.16 -4.97
N ALA A 196 11.16 9.46 -4.58
CA ALA A 196 10.84 9.93 -3.24
C ALA A 196 11.01 8.83 -2.19
N ASN A 197 10.41 7.65 -2.39
CA ASN A 197 10.52 6.51 -1.47
C ASN A 197 10.69 5.16 -2.21
N PRO A 198 11.93 4.71 -2.43
CA PRO A 198 12.19 3.41 -3.07
C PRO A 198 11.93 2.21 -2.15
N GLN A 199 11.67 2.44 -0.85
CA GLN A 199 11.39 1.37 0.12
C GLN A 199 9.92 0.96 0.14
N ASP A 200 9.02 1.73 -0.47
CA ASP A 200 7.60 1.36 -0.57
C ASP A 200 7.44 0.22 -1.58
N ARG A 201 6.98 -0.93 -1.09
CA ARG A 201 6.85 -2.15 -1.88
C ARG A 201 5.91 -1.99 -3.06
N TRP A 202 4.82 -1.23 -2.90
CA TRP A 202 3.83 -1.07 -3.96
C TRP A 202 4.41 -0.29 -5.13
N ILE A 203 5.08 0.82 -4.82
CA ILE A 203 5.80 1.62 -5.80
C ILE A 203 6.88 0.78 -6.50
N GLY A 204 7.62 -0.03 -5.72
CA GLY A 204 8.61 -0.94 -6.27
C GLY A 204 8.01 -1.98 -7.22
N PHE A 205 6.87 -2.59 -6.85
CA PHE A 205 6.14 -3.53 -7.71
C PHE A 205 5.70 -2.88 -9.01
N ASP A 206 5.00 -1.76 -8.96
CA ASP A 206 4.54 -1.06 -10.17
C ASP A 206 5.69 -0.67 -11.08
N ARG A 207 6.82 -0.22 -10.49
CA ARG A 207 7.99 0.15 -11.26
C ARG A 207 8.63 -1.05 -11.95
N ALA A 208 8.77 -2.18 -11.25
CA ALA A 208 9.29 -3.42 -11.81
C ALA A 208 8.38 -3.97 -12.91
N ASP A 209 7.07 -3.97 -12.68
CA ASP A 209 6.07 -4.41 -13.66
C ASP A 209 6.08 -3.53 -14.91
N ALA A 210 6.19 -2.21 -14.77
CA ALA A 210 6.30 -1.30 -15.92
C ALA A 210 7.59 -1.54 -16.74
N MET A 211 8.71 -1.87 -16.08
CA MET A 211 9.94 -2.26 -16.76
C MET A 211 9.80 -3.62 -17.45
N TRP A 212 9.08 -4.56 -16.84
CA TRP A 212 8.77 -5.85 -17.45
C TRP A 212 7.86 -5.71 -18.68
N LEU A 213 6.81 -4.89 -18.63
CA LEU A 213 5.89 -4.68 -19.76
C LEU A 213 6.60 -4.11 -21.00
N THR A 214 7.66 -3.31 -20.80
CA THR A 214 8.46 -2.74 -21.90
C THR A 214 9.65 -3.62 -22.30
N PHE A 215 9.86 -4.75 -21.61
CA PHE A 215 11.04 -5.61 -21.77
C PHE A 215 11.21 -6.13 -23.20
N SER A 216 10.16 -6.72 -23.79
CA SER A 216 10.21 -7.25 -25.15
C SER A 216 10.58 -6.17 -26.18
N GLY A 217 10.09 -4.95 -25.99
CA GLY A 217 10.43 -3.80 -26.84
C GLY A 217 11.90 -3.36 -26.67
N MET A 218 12.43 -3.40 -25.45
CA MET A 218 13.85 -3.13 -25.18
C MET A 218 14.76 -4.15 -25.86
N MET A 219 14.37 -5.43 -25.89
CA MET A 219 15.14 -6.49 -26.57
C MET A 219 15.15 -6.29 -28.08
N ALA A 220 14.01 -5.90 -28.67
CA ALA A 220 13.93 -5.57 -30.09
C ALA A 220 14.83 -4.37 -30.48
N GLN A 221 15.16 -3.50 -29.53
CA GLN A 221 16.09 -2.38 -29.70
C GLN A 221 17.56 -2.76 -29.45
N GLY A 222 17.87 -4.06 -29.27
CA GLY A 222 19.24 -4.56 -29.09
C GLY A 222 19.84 -4.28 -27.72
N ARG A 223 19.01 -3.99 -26.69
CA ARG A 223 19.52 -3.90 -25.32
C ARG A 223 19.93 -5.28 -24.80
N ASP A 224 20.93 -5.29 -23.91
CA ASP A 224 21.37 -6.53 -23.25
C ASP A 224 20.26 -7.11 -22.36
N GLU A 225 19.90 -8.37 -22.63
CA GLU A 225 18.85 -9.12 -21.93
C GLU A 225 19.19 -9.26 -20.44
N ARG A 226 20.43 -9.65 -20.15
CA ARG A 226 20.87 -9.91 -18.77
C ARG A 226 20.87 -8.63 -17.95
N GLN A 227 21.45 -7.55 -18.47
CA GLN A 227 21.46 -6.25 -17.78
C GLN A 227 20.05 -5.71 -17.54
N SER A 228 19.15 -5.88 -18.51
CA SER A 228 17.76 -5.42 -18.38
C SER A 228 16.99 -6.19 -17.30
N LEU A 229 17.13 -7.52 -17.25
CA LEU A 229 16.53 -8.34 -16.19
C LEU A 229 17.13 -8.02 -14.81
N ARG A 230 18.46 -7.80 -14.73
CA ARG A 230 19.11 -7.36 -13.48
C ARG A 230 18.58 -6.02 -13.00
N ALA A 231 18.31 -5.08 -13.90
CA ALA A 231 17.74 -3.79 -13.53
C ALA A 231 16.34 -3.94 -12.91
N ILE A 232 15.51 -4.87 -13.39
CA ILE A 232 14.21 -5.18 -12.77
C ILE A 232 14.42 -5.77 -11.36
N LEU A 233 15.31 -6.77 -11.24
CA LEU A 233 15.58 -7.45 -9.97
C LEU A 233 16.28 -6.56 -8.93
N GLN A 234 16.98 -5.51 -9.36
CA GLN A 234 17.51 -4.49 -8.44
C GLN A 234 16.41 -3.66 -7.77
N ILE A 235 15.28 -3.46 -8.45
CA ILE A 235 14.11 -2.76 -7.89
C ILE A 235 13.29 -3.74 -7.04
N ARG A 236 13.02 -4.94 -7.56
CA ARG A 236 12.26 -5.99 -6.88
C ARG A 236 12.98 -7.33 -7.00
N PRO A 237 13.79 -7.71 -5.99
CA PRO A 237 14.50 -8.99 -5.97
C PRO A 237 13.58 -10.21 -6.04
N ASP A 238 12.32 -10.05 -5.66
CA ASP A 238 11.26 -11.05 -5.63
C ASP A 238 10.33 -10.99 -6.85
N HIS A 239 10.69 -10.27 -7.91
CA HIS A 239 9.86 -10.17 -9.12
C HIS A 239 9.88 -11.49 -9.92
N GLU A 240 8.83 -12.30 -9.77
CA GLU A 240 8.74 -13.68 -10.27
C GLU A 240 9.08 -13.82 -11.76
N MET A 241 8.49 -12.97 -12.61
CA MET A 241 8.67 -13.07 -14.06
C MET A 241 10.12 -12.79 -14.49
N ALA A 242 10.79 -11.86 -13.81
CA ALA A 242 12.18 -11.53 -14.09
C ALA A 242 13.13 -12.62 -13.57
N LEU A 243 12.83 -13.21 -12.41
CA LEU A 243 13.57 -14.36 -11.90
C LEU A 243 13.45 -15.58 -12.83
N LYS A 244 12.24 -15.88 -13.30
CA LYS A 244 12.01 -16.96 -14.28
C LYS A 244 12.78 -16.71 -15.59
N ALA A 245 12.72 -15.49 -16.12
CA ALA A 245 13.48 -15.13 -17.32
C ALA A 245 14.99 -15.23 -17.11
N MET A 246 15.49 -14.79 -15.95
CA MET A 246 16.91 -14.90 -15.63
C MET A 246 17.35 -16.35 -15.48
N TRP A 247 16.56 -17.18 -14.81
CA TRP A 247 16.80 -18.62 -14.71
C TRP A 247 16.93 -19.27 -16.10
N GLN A 248 15.99 -18.97 -17.01
CA GLN A 248 16.04 -19.50 -18.38
C GLN A 248 17.22 -18.97 -19.19
N LEU A 249 17.61 -17.70 -19.01
CA LEU A 249 18.79 -17.12 -19.63
C LEU A 249 20.07 -17.85 -19.19
N GLU A 250 20.27 -18.00 -17.88
CA GLU A 250 21.47 -18.66 -17.34
C GLU A 250 21.54 -20.15 -17.73
N LEU A 251 20.40 -20.83 -17.88
CA LEU A 251 20.36 -22.19 -18.45
C LEU A 251 20.81 -22.22 -19.91
N ARG A 252 20.31 -21.30 -20.75
CA ARG A 252 20.68 -21.21 -22.18
C ARG A 252 22.18 -20.94 -22.37
N GLU A 253 22.79 -20.19 -21.46
CA GLU A 253 24.21 -19.83 -21.51
C GLU A 253 25.13 -20.85 -20.79
N GLY A 254 24.57 -21.90 -20.18
CA GLY A 254 25.33 -22.95 -19.50
C GLY A 254 25.81 -22.58 -18.08
N ASN A 255 25.30 -21.49 -17.50
CA ASN A 255 25.65 -20.99 -16.16
C ASN A 255 24.83 -21.70 -15.07
N VAL A 256 25.01 -23.02 -14.94
CA VAL A 256 24.18 -23.92 -14.11
C VAL A 256 24.09 -23.47 -12.64
N VAL A 257 25.18 -22.98 -12.05
CA VAL A 257 25.21 -22.54 -10.64
C VAL A 257 24.28 -21.34 -10.43
N GLN A 258 24.28 -20.38 -11.35
CA GLN A 258 23.45 -19.18 -11.22
C GLN A 258 21.99 -19.48 -11.54
N ALA A 259 21.75 -20.36 -12.52
CA ALA A 259 20.42 -20.89 -12.80
C ALA A 259 19.78 -21.53 -11.55
N GLU A 260 20.51 -22.39 -10.82
CA GLU A 260 19.98 -23.01 -9.60
C GLU A 260 19.76 -22.00 -8.47
N ALA A 261 20.62 -20.97 -8.35
CA ALA A 261 20.41 -19.89 -7.39
C ALA A 261 19.08 -19.13 -7.65
N TYR A 262 18.80 -18.78 -8.90
CA TYR A 262 17.51 -18.16 -9.26
C TYR A 262 16.34 -19.12 -9.04
N ARG A 263 16.48 -20.39 -9.41
CA ARG A 263 15.46 -21.42 -9.17
C ARG A 263 15.07 -21.53 -7.69
N MET A 264 16.07 -21.51 -6.80
CA MET A 264 15.84 -21.54 -5.35
C MET A 264 15.10 -20.29 -4.86
N GLN A 265 15.42 -19.11 -5.39
CA GLN A 265 14.67 -17.88 -5.08
C GLN A 265 13.21 -17.98 -5.53
N ILE A 266 12.95 -18.50 -6.74
CA ILE A 266 11.58 -18.66 -7.25
C ILE A 266 10.77 -19.59 -6.34
N LYS A 267 11.37 -20.70 -5.84
CA LYS A 267 10.69 -21.61 -4.90
C LYS A 267 10.30 -20.96 -3.57
N VAL A 268 11.05 -19.96 -3.11
CA VAL A 268 10.72 -19.22 -1.89
C VAL A 268 9.50 -18.32 -2.12
N ILE A 269 9.44 -17.63 -3.27
CA ILE A 269 8.37 -16.66 -3.55
C ILE A 269 7.10 -17.29 -4.13
N SER A 270 7.23 -18.43 -4.83
CA SER A 270 6.14 -19.16 -5.47
C SER A 270 6.25 -20.66 -5.19
N PRO A 271 5.99 -21.10 -3.93
CA PRO A 271 6.18 -22.50 -3.53
C PRO A 271 5.31 -23.51 -4.28
N LEU A 272 4.19 -23.03 -4.86
CA LEU A 272 3.23 -23.83 -5.63
C LEU A 272 3.36 -23.61 -7.14
N GLY A 273 4.36 -22.84 -7.60
CA GLY A 273 4.60 -22.59 -9.01
C GLY A 273 4.88 -23.90 -9.75
N ARG A 274 4.07 -24.22 -10.77
CA ARG A 274 4.13 -25.49 -11.50
C ARG A 274 5.23 -25.54 -12.58
N ASP A 275 5.96 -24.44 -12.78
CA ASP A 275 6.86 -24.23 -13.92
C ASP A 275 8.36 -24.31 -13.57
N ILE A 276 8.75 -24.93 -12.43
CA ILE A 276 10.12 -24.90 -11.84
C ILE A 276 10.64 -26.31 -11.48
#